data_AF-A0A976IMI4-F1
#
_entry.id   AF-A0A976IMI4-F1
#
_cell.length_a   1.000
_cell.length_b   1.000
_cell.length_c   1.000
_cell.angle_alpha   90.00
_cell.angle_beta   90.00
_cell.angle_gamma   90.00
#
_symmetry.space_group_name_H-M   'P 1'
#
loop_
_entity.id
_entity.type
_entity.pdbx_description
1 polymer ?
#
loop_
_entity_poly.entity_id
_entity_poly.type
_entity_poly.pdbx_seq_one_letter_code
_entity_poly.pdbx_strand_id
1 'polypeptide(L)'
;MLIKSKDKATPKSFEITPETSYWSRREWLKSAGILGAGLAAFGGAPLPAMAKDQNWQAILNDKLDNSKKWPHSAQEELTPYKDVISYNNFYEFGTGKSDPVENSKDFKVDPWRVQI
;
A
#
# COMPACT_ATOMS: atom_id res chain seq x y z
N MET A 1 6.69 -47.79 22.75
CA MET A 1 7.28 -46.45 22.95
C MET A 1 7.17 -45.70 21.62
N LEU A 2 6.34 -44.65 21.54
CA LEU A 2 6.11 -43.89 20.31
C LEU A 2 6.99 -42.64 20.32
N ILE A 3 8.05 -42.63 19.51
CA ILE A 3 8.84 -41.42 19.28
C ILE A 3 8.09 -40.61 18.23
N LYS A 4 7.42 -39.53 18.65
CA LYS A 4 6.82 -38.55 17.74
C LYS A 4 7.93 -37.68 17.16
N SER A 5 8.22 -37.80 15.86
CA SER A 5 9.07 -36.81 15.18
C SER A 5 8.24 -35.56 14.92
N LYS A 6 8.80 -34.38 15.23
CA LYS A 6 8.16 -33.10 14.90
C LYS A 6 8.42 -32.78 13.43
N ASP A 7 7.40 -32.27 12.76
CA ASP A 7 7.50 -31.77 11.39
C ASP A 7 8.50 -30.62 11.30
N LYS A 8 9.44 -30.72 10.36
CA LYS A 8 10.49 -29.71 10.13
C LYS A 8 9.93 -28.39 9.62
N ALA A 9 8.71 -28.38 9.06
CA ALA A 9 8.04 -27.18 8.59
C ALA A 9 7.35 -26.39 9.71
N THR A 10 7.25 -26.94 10.93
CA THR A 10 6.62 -26.22 12.04
C THR A 10 7.60 -25.19 12.63
N PRO A 11 7.27 -23.89 12.64
CA PRO A 11 8.13 -22.86 13.22
C PRO A 11 8.33 -23.12 14.72
N LYS A 12 9.55 -22.91 15.18
CA LYS A 12 9.90 -23.04 16.60
C LYS A 12 9.26 -21.91 17.38
N SER A 13 8.93 -22.14 18.65
CA SER A 13 8.24 -21.15 19.49
C SER A 13 8.97 -19.80 19.60
N PHE A 14 10.30 -19.76 19.41
CA PHE A 14 11.08 -18.51 19.40
C PHE A 14 11.13 -17.80 18.03
N GLU A 15 10.76 -18.49 16.95
CA GLU A 15 10.61 -17.91 15.60
C GLU A 15 9.25 -17.21 15.45
N ILE A 16 8.30 -17.56 16.32
CA ILE A 16 6.99 -16.92 16.40
C ILE A 16 7.10 -15.69 17.29
N THR A 17 6.51 -14.58 16.86
CA THR A 17 6.43 -13.38 17.70
C THR A 17 5.64 -13.71 18.97
N PRO A 18 6.17 -13.47 20.18
CA PRO A 18 5.42 -13.69 21.41
C PRO A 18 4.12 -12.90 21.40
N GLU A 19 3.04 -13.52 21.87
CA GLU A 19 1.71 -12.93 21.91
C GLU A 19 1.71 -11.57 22.65
N THR A 20 2.45 -11.48 23.76
CA THR A 20 2.60 -10.25 24.53
C THR A 20 3.19 -9.13 23.68
N SER A 21 4.21 -9.40 22.88
CA SER A 21 4.83 -8.42 21.98
C SER A 21 3.88 -7.97 20.86
N TYR A 22 3.05 -8.87 20.34
CA TYR A 22 2.01 -8.53 19.36
C TYR A 22 0.98 -7.57 19.96
N TRP A 23 0.45 -7.88 21.15
CA TRP A 23 -0.53 -7.05 21.84
C TRP A 23 0.06 -5.70 22.26
N SER A 24 1.29 -5.66 22.79
CA SER A 24 1.96 -4.40 23.14
C SER A 24 2.10 -3.46 21.94
N ARG A 25 2.45 -3.99 20.76
CA ARG A 25 2.50 -3.19 19.52
C ARG A 25 1.12 -2.65 19.14
N ARG A 26 0.07 -3.47 19.26
CA ARG A 26 -1.28 -3.07 18.90
C ARG A 26 -1.82 -1.99 19.82
N GLU A 27 -1.57 -2.10 21.12
CA GLU A 27 -1.94 -1.08 22.11
C GLU A 27 -1.19 0.23 21.88
N TRP A 28 0.12 0.18 21.58
CA TRP A 28 0.87 1.37 21.22
C TRP A 28 0.34 2.06 19.95
N LEU A 29 -0.03 1.29 18.92
CA LEU A 29 -0.63 1.86 17.70
C LEU A 29 -1.99 2.49 17.96
N LYS A 30 -2.83 1.87 18.82
CA LYS A 30 -4.11 2.45 19.24
C LYS A 30 -3.91 3.76 19.98
N SER A 31 -2.99 3.81 20.94
CA SER A 31 -2.74 5.02 21.72
C SER A 31 -2.15 6.14 20.87
N ALA A 32 -1.21 5.84 19.97
CA ALA A 32 -0.67 6.79 19.00
C ALA A 32 -1.76 7.33 18.06
N GLY A 33 -2.67 6.46 17.58
CA GLY A 33 -3.82 6.87 16.75
C GLY A 33 -4.80 7.80 17.48
N ILE A 34 -5.12 7.49 18.75
CA ILE A 34 -6.01 8.32 19.58
C ILE A 34 -5.35 9.68 19.88
N LEU A 35 -4.07 9.71 20.21
CA LEU A 35 -3.34 10.96 20.44
C LEU A 35 -3.26 11.81 19.16
N GLY A 36 -2.98 11.18 18.01
CA GLY A 36 -2.98 11.86 16.71
C GLY A 36 -4.35 12.46 16.36
N ALA A 37 -5.43 11.72 16.59
CA ALA A 37 -6.79 12.19 16.37
C ALA A 37 -7.20 13.30 17.35
N GLY A 38 -6.84 13.17 18.63
CA GLY A 38 -7.09 14.19 19.65
C GLY A 38 -6.38 15.50 19.35
N LEU A 39 -5.11 15.46 18.94
CA LEU A 39 -4.37 16.65 18.51
C LEU A 39 -4.99 17.32 17.27
N ALA A 40 -5.52 16.54 16.32
CA ALA A 40 -6.24 17.08 15.16
C ALA A 40 -7.57 17.76 15.56
N ALA A 41 -8.29 17.21 16.54
CA ALA A 41 -9.58 17.74 17.00
C ALA A 41 -9.45 19.04 17.83
N PHE A 42 -8.36 19.22 18.60
CA PHE A 42 -8.16 20.39 19.45
C PHE A 42 -7.22 21.46 18.86
N GLY A 43 -6.39 21.11 17.87
CA GLY A 43 -5.34 21.99 17.34
C GLY A 43 -5.73 22.89 16.17
N GLY A 44 -6.99 22.90 15.72
CA GLY A 44 -7.41 23.66 14.53
C GLY A 44 -6.61 23.30 13.27
N ALA A 45 -5.95 22.14 13.26
CA ALA A 45 -5.26 21.64 12.09
C ALA A 45 -6.34 21.42 11.02
N PRO A 46 -6.19 22.00 9.82
CA PRO A 46 -7.14 21.76 8.76
C PRO A 46 -7.20 20.25 8.54
N LEU A 47 -8.34 19.65 8.85
CA LEU A 47 -8.70 18.36 8.29
C LEU A 47 -8.50 18.54 6.78
N PRO A 48 -7.70 17.72 6.08
CA PRO A 48 -7.63 17.76 4.63
C PRO A 48 -8.90 17.14 4.04
N ALA A 49 -10.05 17.55 4.56
CA ALA A 49 -11.37 17.27 4.06
C ALA A 49 -11.90 18.62 3.61
N MET A 50 -11.47 19.02 2.41
CA MET A 50 -12.10 19.95 1.45
C MET A 50 -10.99 20.50 0.53
N ALA A 51 -10.28 19.60 -0.17
CA ALA A 51 -9.49 20.01 -1.32
C ALA A 51 -10.47 20.36 -2.45
N LYS A 52 -10.73 21.66 -2.56
CA LYS A 52 -11.41 22.33 -3.68
C LYS A 52 -10.73 21.94 -4.99
N ASP A 53 -11.48 21.40 -5.95
CA ASP A 53 -11.13 21.11 -7.36
C ASP A 53 -9.66 21.39 -7.71
N GLN A 54 -8.76 20.55 -7.18
CA GLN A 54 -7.38 20.59 -7.59
C GLN A 54 -7.29 19.71 -8.82
N ASN A 55 -6.86 20.29 -9.94
CA ASN A 55 -6.48 19.54 -11.14
C ASN A 55 -5.29 18.64 -10.75
N TRP A 56 -5.59 17.46 -10.23
CA TRP A 56 -4.60 16.52 -9.71
C TRP A 56 -3.64 16.06 -10.80
N GLN A 57 -4.08 16.11 -12.07
CA GLN A 57 -3.25 15.81 -13.24
C GLN A 57 -2.11 16.84 -13.37
N ALA A 58 -2.40 18.13 -13.19
CA ALA A 58 -1.37 19.17 -13.20
C ALA A 58 -0.37 19.01 -12.04
N ILE A 59 -0.85 18.64 -10.85
CA ILE A 59 0.00 18.36 -9.68
C ILE A 59 0.85 17.12 -9.90
N LEU A 60 0.29 16.08 -10.50
CA LEU A 60 1.00 14.85 -10.81
C LEU A 60 2.12 15.11 -11.82
N ASN A 61 1.84 15.86 -12.88
CA ASN A 61 2.83 16.22 -13.90
C ASN A 61 3.98 17.01 -13.27
N ASP A 62 3.68 18.04 -12.48
CA ASP A 62 4.71 18.80 -11.76
C ASP A 62 5.56 17.90 -10.82
N LYS A 63 4.93 16.98 -10.10
CA LYS A 63 5.65 16.01 -9.24
C LYS A 63 6.51 15.04 -10.03
N LEU A 64 6.05 14.61 -11.20
CA LEU A 64 6.79 13.69 -12.07
C LEU A 64 8.00 14.38 -12.69
N ASP A 65 7.82 15.61 -13.19
CA ASP A 65 8.90 16.44 -13.76
C ASP A 65 9.99 16.73 -12.73
N ASN A 66 9.59 16.93 -11.48
CA ASN A 66 10.51 17.16 -10.36
C ASN A 66 10.91 15.87 -9.61
N SER A 67 10.50 14.69 -10.11
CA SER A 67 10.81 13.43 -9.44
C SER A 67 12.29 13.10 -9.53
N LYS A 68 12.85 12.56 -8.44
CA LYS A 68 14.23 12.09 -8.37
C LYS A 68 14.25 10.58 -8.18
N LYS A 69 15.22 9.92 -8.81
CA LYS A 69 15.46 8.49 -8.60
C LYS A 69 15.64 8.22 -7.10
N TRP A 70 14.93 7.22 -6.58
CA TRP A 70 15.04 6.84 -5.17
C TRP A 70 16.49 6.43 -4.85
N PRO A 71 17.11 6.90 -3.75
CA PRO A 71 18.51 6.64 -3.45
C PRO A 71 18.89 5.16 -3.36
N HIS A 72 17.91 4.30 -3.04
CA HIS A 72 18.08 2.84 -2.97
C HIS A 72 17.38 2.11 -4.12
N SER A 73 17.22 2.77 -5.28
CA SER A 73 16.76 2.09 -6.49
C SER A 73 17.76 1.00 -6.87
N ALA A 74 17.26 -0.17 -7.27
CA ALA A 74 18.10 -1.24 -7.77
C ALA A 74 18.91 -0.79 -9.00
N GLN A 75 20.09 -1.39 -9.19
CA GLN A 75 20.95 -1.21 -10.36
C GLN A 75 20.60 -2.21 -11.49
N GLU A 76 19.53 -2.98 -11.32
CA GLU A 76 19.04 -3.94 -12.30
C GLU A 76 18.55 -3.25 -13.57
N GLU A 77 18.54 -4.01 -14.67
CA GLU A 77 17.92 -3.56 -15.91
C GLU A 77 16.42 -3.34 -15.68
N LEU A 78 15.91 -2.21 -16.17
CA LEU A 78 14.50 -1.87 -16.02
C LEU A 78 13.64 -2.75 -16.92
N THR A 79 12.51 -3.19 -16.39
CA THR A 79 11.46 -3.81 -17.20
C THR A 79 11.04 -2.85 -18.32
N PRO A 80 10.92 -3.31 -19.59
CA PRO A 80 10.44 -2.48 -20.68
C PRO A 80 9.09 -1.86 -20.36
N TYR A 81 8.92 -0.58 -20.69
CA TYR A 81 7.68 0.17 -20.39
C TYR A 81 6.42 -0.55 -20.89
N LYS A 82 6.48 -1.12 -22.09
CA LYS A 82 5.38 -1.88 -22.70
C LYS A 82 4.91 -3.01 -21.78
N ASP A 83 5.83 -3.77 -21.21
CA ASP A 83 5.51 -4.92 -20.37
C ASP A 83 4.90 -4.45 -19.04
N VAL A 84 5.41 -3.34 -18.47
CA VAL A 84 4.84 -2.70 -17.27
C VAL A 84 3.36 -2.37 -17.45
N ILE A 85 2.96 -1.86 -18.61
CA ILE A 85 1.56 -1.44 -18.85
C ILE A 85 0.67 -2.53 -19.43
N SER A 86 1.21 -3.65 -19.91
CA SER A 86 0.43 -4.67 -20.65
C SER A 86 0.47 -6.08 -20.05
N TYR A 87 1.40 -6.39 -19.15
CA TYR A 87 1.53 -7.69 -18.52
C TYR A 87 1.23 -7.60 -17.02
N ASN A 88 -0.06 -7.60 -16.67
CA ASN A 88 -0.53 -7.24 -15.34
C ASN A 88 -1.42 -8.32 -14.73
N ASN A 89 -1.51 -8.33 -13.39
CA ASN A 89 -2.53 -9.07 -12.65
C ASN A 89 -3.52 -8.07 -12.06
N PHE A 90 -4.67 -7.90 -12.69
CA PHE A 90 -5.78 -7.10 -12.18
C PHE A 90 -7.08 -7.87 -12.41
N TYR A 91 -7.47 -8.67 -11.41
CA TYR A 91 -8.49 -9.72 -11.56
C TYR A 91 -9.89 -9.18 -11.84
N GLU A 92 -10.18 -7.97 -11.39
CA GLU A 92 -11.40 -7.23 -11.68
C GLU A 92 -11.59 -6.97 -13.19
N PHE A 93 -10.50 -7.04 -13.96
CA PHE A 93 -10.50 -6.89 -15.42
C PHE A 93 -10.17 -8.18 -16.17
N GLY A 94 -10.07 -9.34 -15.50
CA GLY A 94 -9.82 -10.64 -16.12
C GLY A 94 -8.68 -11.43 -15.49
N THR A 95 -8.47 -12.66 -15.96
CA THR A 95 -7.49 -13.59 -15.37
C THR A 95 -6.24 -13.80 -16.23
N GLY A 96 -6.34 -13.46 -17.52
CA GLY A 96 -5.22 -13.36 -18.43
C GLY A 96 -4.35 -12.14 -18.14
N LYS A 97 -3.09 -12.19 -18.58
CA LYS A 97 -2.09 -11.13 -18.33
C LYS A 97 -2.34 -9.87 -19.16
N SER A 98 -2.98 -10.02 -20.32
CA SER A 98 -3.39 -8.93 -21.22
C SER A 98 -4.78 -8.39 -20.91
N ASP A 99 -5.62 -9.15 -20.20
CA ASP A 99 -7.00 -8.74 -19.89
C ASP A 99 -7.08 -7.35 -19.23
N PRO A 100 -6.20 -6.97 -18.28
CA PRO A 100 -6.24 -5.64 -17.68
C PRO A 100 -6.10 -4.50 -18.70
N VAL A 101 -5.15 -4.59 -19.64
CA VAL A 101 -4.94 -3.52 -20.63
C VAL A 101 -6.06 -3.48 -21.68
N GLU A 102 -6.70 -4.61 -21.95
CA GLU A 102 -7.82 -4.70 -22.89
C GLU A 102 -9.13 -4.16 -22.29
N ASN A 103 -9.40 -4.48 -21.02
CA ASN A 103 -10.71 -4.29 -20.39
C ASN A 103 -10.82 -3.04 -19.48
N SER A 104 -9.70 -2.43 -19.06
CA SER A 104 -9.73 -1.27 -18.14
C SER A 104 -9.94 0.09 -18.81
N LYS A 105 -10.06 0.16 -20.15
CA LYS A 105 -10.07 1.42 -20.92
C LYS A 105 -11.19 2.38 -20.50
N ASP A 106 -12.34 1.85 -20.11
CA ASP A 106 -13.52 2.61 -19.72
C ASP A 106 -13.65 2.79 -18.19
N PHE A 107 -12.65 2.36 -17.42
CA PHE A 107 -12.66 2.50 -15.97
C PHE A 107 -12.52 3.97 -15.57
N LYS A 108 -13.56 4.50 -14.93
CA LYS A 108 -13.58 5.89 -14.46
C LYS A 108 -12.84 6.01 -13.14
N VAL A 109 -11.59 6.46 -13.21
CA VAL A 109 -10.73 6.73 -12.04
C VAL A 109 -10.89 8.14 -11.46
N ASP A 110 -11.66 9.00 -12.12
CA ASP A 110 -11.84 10.41 -11.74
C ASP A 110 -13.31 10.82 -11.97
N PRO A 111 -14.02 11.36 -10.94
CA PRO A 111 -13.57 11.59 -9.56
C PRO A 111 -13.47 10.33 -8.71
N TRP A 112 -12.54 10.30 -7.76
CA TRP A 112 -12.36 9.20 -6.79
C TRP A 112 -12.57 9.68 -5.35
N ARG A 113 -13.12 8.80 -4.48
CA ARG A 113 -13.34 9.09 -3.05
C ARG A 113 -12.71 7.99 -2.18
N VAL A 114 -11.80 8.38 -1.30
CA VAL A 114 -11.25 7.53 -0.24
C VAL A 114 -11.95 7.86 1.07
N GLN A 115 -12.46 6.84 1.77
CA GLN A 115 -13.03 6.96 3.11
C GLN A 115 -12.04 6.40 4.14
N ILE A 116 -11.84 7.10 5.25
CA ILE A 116 -10.91 6.75 6.34
C ILE A 116 -11.71 6.50 7.62
#